data_AF-A0A1G1ISM1-F1
#
_entry.id   AF-A0A1G1ISM1-F1
#
_cell.length_a   1.000
_cell.length_b   1.000
_cell.length_c   1.000
_cell.angle_alpha   90.00
_cell.angle_beta   90.00
_cell.angle_gamma   90.00
#
_symmetry.space_group_name_H-M   'P 1'
#
loop_
_entity.id
_entity.type
_entity.pdbx_description
1 polymer ?
#
loop_
_entity_poly.entity_id
_entity_poly.type
_entity_poly.pdbx_seq_one_letter_code
_entity_poly.pdbx_strand_id
1 'polypeptide(L)'
;MKNSAIIFIVLIMSVASGCATQEYNTATGKEDIFFVDTQKEVNIGKSIAESIEKSKEIKLDPDPLMTERVNEIGQKIVSVSDRKEVKYTFRVIDKEDINAFALPGGYVFVFKGLVDKVSKDDELAAVIAHEIAHVVARHSIKRLQGSVGYDILRILMVVTGAGRQDARRIDSAFGQLIMAYSREDEALADKLAIKYLKEAGYDPWAVVSLLKKLQEADKILPIRPYTSYRSHPYVADRIRMIKQELSGEVDFNDYMNKGIE
;
A
#
# COMPACT_ATOMS: atom_id res chain seq x y z
N MET A 1 51.86 7.66 -14.60
CA MET A 1 50.87 8.23 -13.65
C MET A 1 49.55 8.68 -14.31
N LYS A 2 49.55 9.25 -15.52
CA LYS A 2 48.29 9.67 -16.20
C LYS A 2 47.37 8.51 -16.64
N ASN A 3 47.93 7.37 -17.07
CA ASN A 3 47.13 6.23 -17.54
C ASN A 3 46.44 5.44 -16.40
N SER A 4 47.02 5.41 -15.20
CA SER A 4 46.40 4.76 -14.03
C SER A 4 45.18 5.51 -13.49
N ALA A 5 45.16 6.84 -13.61
CA ALA A 5 44.01 7.66 -13.21
C ALA A 5 42.82 7.48 -14.16
N ILE A 6 43.07 7.33 -15.47
CA ILE A 6 42.01 7.09 -16.47
C ILE A 6 41.39 5.70 -16.27
N ILE A 7 42.20 4.67 -16.00
CA ILE A 7 41.70 3.32 -15.69
C ILE A 7 40.86 3.31 -14.41
N PHE A 8 41.26 4.08 -13.39
CA PHE A 8 40.50 4.18 -12.13
C PHE A 8 39.16 4.91 -12.31
N ILE A 9 39.10 5.95 -13.15
CA ILE A 9 37.87 6.70 -13.45
C ILE A 9 36.89 5.85 -14.30
N VAL A 10 37.41 5.06 -15.26
CA VAL A 10 36.59 4.13 -16.06
C VAL A 10 36.08 2.96 -15.21
N LEU A 11 36.86 2.48 -14.22
CA LEU A 11 36.43 1.45 -13.27
C LEU A 11 35.34 1.97 -12.30
N ILE A 12 35.39 3.24 -11.89
CA ILE A 12 34.35 3.86 -11.06
C ILE A 12 33.05 4.08 -11.84
N MET A 13 33.12 4.47 -13.12
CA MET A 13 31.92 4.61 -13.97
C MET A 13 31.24 3.28 -14.32
N SER A 14 31.98 2.16 -14.37
CA SER A 14 31.41 0.84 -14.66
C SER A 14 30.76 0.16 -13.45
N VAL A 15 31.02 0.63 -12.23
CA VAL A 15 30.37 0.14 -10.99
C VAL A 15 29.07 0.91 -10.68
N ALA A 16 28.83 2.07 -11.31
CA ALA A 16 27.65 2.90 -11.07
C ALA A 16 26.36 2.41 -11.77
N SER A 17 26.46 1.49 -12.73
CA SER A 17 25.32 1.05 -13.56
C SER A 17 24.43 -0.02 -12.92
N GLY A 18 24.73 -0.46 -11.69
CA GLY A 18 24.07 -1.62 -11.07
C GLY A 18 22.99 -1.31 -10.01
N CYS A 19 22.68 -0.04 -9.73
CA CYS A 19 21.79 0.31 -8.61
C CYS A 19 20.35 0.65 -9.02
N ALA A 20 20.10 0.98 -10.29
CA ALA A 20 18.78 1.35 -10.79
C ALA A 20 18.31 0.34 -11.83
N THR A 21 17.17 -0.30 -11.61
CA THR A 21 16.49 -1.17 -12.56
C THR A 21 15.35 -0.39 -13.22
N GLN A 22 15.32 -0.42 -14.55
CA GLN A 22 14.15 0.03 -15.31
C GLN A 22 13.18 -1.14 -15.37
N GLU A 23 12.01 -0.98 -14.79
CA GLU A 23 10.99 -2.04 -14.74
C GLU A 23 9.67 -1.49 -15.29
N TYR A 24 8.99 -2.29 -16.11
CA TYR A 24 7.67 -1.94 -16.61
C TYR A 24 6.65 -2.03 -15.49
N ASN A 25 6.00 -0.92 -15.16
CA ASN A 25 4.97 -0.87 -14.14
C ASN A 25 3.60 -1.12 -14.78
N THR A 26 3.06 -2.31 -14.55
CA THR A 26 1.76 -2.73 -15.07
C THR A 26 0.61 -1.85 -14.60
N ALA A 27 0.76 -1.20 -13.45
CA ALA A 27 -0.23 -0.29 -12.88
C ALA A 27 -0.36 1.02 -13.69
N THR A 28 0.77 1.58 -14.16
CA THR A 28 0.81 2.87 -14.87
C THR A 28 0.91 2.70 -16.39
N GLY A 29 1.28 1.51 -16.86
CA GLY A 29 1.56 1.22 -18.26
C GLY A 29 2.85 1.87 -18.78
N LYS A 30 3.75 2.28 -17.88
CA LYS A 30 4.99 3.00 -18.20
C LYS A 30 6.21 2.32 -17.59
N GLU A 31 7.38 2.64 -18.12
CA GLU A 31 8.64 2.24 -17.52
C GLU A 31 8.98 3.17 -16.35
N ASP A 32 9.15 2.60 -15.17
CA ASP A 32 9.57 3.29 -13.97
C ASP A 32 11.01 2.89 -13.63
N ILE A 33 11.74 3.79 -12.97
CA ILE A 33 13.09 3.51 -12.46
C ILE A 33 13.00 3.17 -10.98
N PHE A 34 13.41 1.95 -10.62
CA PHE A 34 13.45 1.47 -9.25
C PHE A 34 14.89 1.25 -8.79
N PHE A 35 15.25 1.78 -7.61
CA PHE A 35 16.53 1.46 -6.95
C PHE A 35 16.40 0.20 -6.07
N VAL A 36 15.16 -0.20 -5.79
CA VAL A 36 14.81 -1.40 -5.05
C VAL A 36 14.11 -2.35 -6.02
N ASP A 37 14.82 -3.36 -6.49
CA ASP A 37 14.24 -4.44 -7.29
C ASP A 37 13.18 -5.23 -6.50
N THR A 38 12.38 -6.04 -7.21
CA THR A 38 11.29 -6.82 -6.60
C THR A 38 11.78 -7.77 -5.49
N GLN A 39 12.96 -8.37 -5.61
CA GLN A 39 13.47 -9.29 -4.59
C GLN A 39 13.83 -8.55 -3.29
N LYS A 40 14.47 -7.39 -3.40
CA LYS A 40 14.75 -6.51 -2.26
C LYS A 40 13.47 -5.97 -1.64
N GLU A 41 12.49 -5.59 -2.47
CA GLU A 41 11.17 -5.16 -2.01
C GLU A 41 10.51 -6.23 -1.13
N VAL A 42 10.49 -7.48 -1.57
CA VAL A 42 9.94 -8.62 -0.81
C VAL A 42 10.67 -8.82 0.52
N ASN A 43 12.00 -8.67 0.53
CA ASN A 43 12.80 -8.81 1.75
C ASN A 43 12.54 -7.66 2.75
N ILE A 44 12.36 -6.43 2.26
CA ILE A 44 11.97 -5.28 3.07
C ILE A 44 10.60 -5.55 3.70
N GLY A 45 9.61 -5.92 2.88
CA GLY A 45 8.26 -6.27 3.32
C GLY A 45 8.23 -7.32 4.41
N LYS A 46 8.93 -8.44 4.17
CA LYS A 46 9.07 -9.53 5.14
C LYS A 46 9.68 -9.07 6.47
N SER A 47 10.75 -8.27 6.42
CA SER A 47 11.42 -7.79 7.64
C SER A 47 10.53 -6.87 8.47
N ILE A 48 9.74 -6.01 7.80
CA ILE A 48 8.77 -5.13 8.46
C ILE A 48 7.62 -5.96 9.05
N ALA A 49 7.04 -6.87 8.27
CA ALA A 49 5.95 -7.74 8.71
C ALA A 49 6.34 -8.56 9.95
N GLU A 50 7.52 -9.19 9.94
CA GLU A 50 8.03 -9.92 11.10
C GLU A 50 8.24 -9.02 12.33
N SER A 51 8.66 -7.78 12.13
CA SER A 51 8.85 -6.82 13.23
C SER A 51 7.52 -6.39 13.83
N ILE A 52 6.50 -6.19 12.98
CA ILE A 52 5.12 -5.88 13.39
C ILE A 52 4.53 -7.04 14.19
N GLU A 53 4.61 -8.27 13.67
CA GLU A 53 4.04 -9.46 14.30
C GLU A 53 4.74 -9.83 15.62
N LYS A 54 6.03 -9.51 15.77
CA LYS A 54 6.79 -9.70 17.03
C LYS A 54 6.63 -8.54 18.02
N SER A 55 6.02 -7.42 17.60
CA SER A 55 5.83 -6.26 18.48
C SER A 55 4.82 -6.58 19.59
N LYS A 56 4.95 -5.92 20.74
CA LYS A 56 3.96 -6.06 21.83
C LYS A 56 2.67 -5.28 21.57
N GLU A 57 2.68 -4.36 20.61
CA GLU A 57 1.58 -3.43 20.33
C GLU A 57 0.57 -3.95 19.30
N ILE A 58 0.95 -4.95 18.52
CA ILE A 58 0.13 -5.54 17.46
C ILE A 58 0.01 -7.02 17.73
N LYS A 59 -1.24 -7.50 17.85
CA LYS A 59 -1.58 -8.91 17.96
C LYS A 59 -2.38 -9.29 16.73
N LEU A 60 -2.17 -10.50 16.23
CA LEU A 60 -3.03 -11.07 15.21
C LEU A 60 -4.37 -11.48 15.84
N ASP A 61 -5.44 -11.36 15.08
CA ASP A 61 -6.76 -11.80 15.52
C ASP A 61 -6.77 -13.32 15.75
N PRO A 62 -7.29 -13.81 16.88
CA PRO A 62 -7.28 -15.22 17.22
C PRO A 62 -8.33 -16.04 16.44
N ASP A 63 -9.30 -15.41 15.77
CA ASP A 63 -10.35 -16.10 15.02
C ASP A 63 -9.83 -16.55 13.64
N PRO A 64 -9.66 -17.87 13.40
CA PRO A 64 -9.21 -18.38 12.12
C PRO A 64 -10.22 -18.10 11.00
N LEU A 65 -11.52 -18.04 11.28
CA LEU A 65 -12.54 -17.80 10.26
C LEU A 65 -12.48 -16.38 9.71
N MET A 66 -12.17 -15.41 10.58
CA MET A 66 -11.97 -14.03 10.17
C MET A 66 -10.75 -13.89 9.24
N THR A 67 -9.65 -14.54 9.60
CA THR A 67 -8.44 -14.55 8.78
C THR A 67 -8.66 -15.30 7.45
N GLU A 68 -9.38 -16.41 7.47
CA GLU A 68 -9.72 -17.18 6.27
C GLU A 68 -10.57 -16.36 5.31
N ARG A 69 -11.65 -15.71 5.78
CA ARG A 69 -12.50 -14.82 4.97
C ARG A 69 -11.70 -13.72 4.28
N VAL A 70 -10.83 -13.01 5.02
CA VAL A 70 -9.96 -11.96 4.46
C VAL A 70 -9.01 -12.55 3.41
N ASN A 71 -8.42 -13.71 3.69
CA ASN A 71 -7.52 -14.37 2.76
C ASN A 71 -8.25 -14.86 1.49
N GLU A 72 -9.43 -15.45 1.58
CA GLU A 72 -10.21 -15.89 0.42
C GLU A 72 -10.55 -14.72 -0.51
N ILE A 73 -11.08 -13.64 0.05
CA ILE A 73 -11.39 -12.41 -0.70
C ILE A 73 -10.11 -11.85 -1.34
N GLY A 74 -9.02 -11.75 -0.57
CA GLY A 74 -7.75 -11.22 -1.04
C GLY A 74 -7.13 -12.07 -2.16
N GLN A 75 -7.09 -13.39 -2.01
CA GLN A 75 -6.56 -14.28 -3.05
C GLN A 75 -7.42 -14.25 -4.32
N LYS A 76 -8.74 -14.10 -4.20
CA LYS A 76 -9.63 -13.90 -5.35
C LYS A 76 -9.27 -12.64 -6.13
N ILE A 77 -9.00 -11.52 -5.43
CA ILE A 77 -8.57 -10.27 -6.07
C ILE A 77 -7.16 -10.41 -6.68
N VAL A 78 -6.21 -11.04 -5.97
CA VAL A 78 -4.85 -11.31 -6.49
C VAL A 78 -4.89 -12.12 -7.78
N SER A 79 -5.84 -13.06 -7.89
CA SER A 79 -6.00 -13.89 -9.08
C SER A 79 -6.28 -13.09 -10.36
N VAL A 80 -6.82 -11.87 -10.23
CA VAL A 80 -7.09 -10.94 -11.35
C VAL A 80 -6.16 -9.71 -11.36
N SER A 81 -5.43 -9.42 -10.29
CA SER A 81 -4.53 -8.24 -10.21
C SER A 81 -3.33 -8.31 -11.17
N ASP A 82 -2.82 -7.16 -11.64
CA ASP A 82 -1.80 -7.11 -12.69
C ASP A 82 -0.38 -7.55 -12.27
N ARG A 83 -0.09 -7.65 -10.97
CA ARG A 83 1.25 -8.01 -10.44
C ARG A 83 1.27 -9.42 -9.88
N LYS A 84 1.80 -10.38 -10.65
CA LYS A 84 1.72 -11.84 -10.38
C LYS A 84 2.99 -12.44 -9.79
N GLU A 85 4.12 -11.75 -9.90
CA GLU A 85 5.44 -12.21 -9.48
C GLU A 85 5.69 -12.10 -7.97
N VAL A 86 4.78 -11.44 -7.24
CA VAL A 86 4.83 -11.29 -5.77
C VAL A 86 3.79 -12.19 -5.11
N LYS A 87 4.16 -12.82 -3.99
CA LYS A 87 3.24 -13.60 -3.16
C LYS A 87 2.52 -12.69 -2.17
N TYR A 88 1.20 -12.70 -2.20
CA TYR A 88 0.38 -11.92 -1.27
C TYR A 88 0.05 -12.71 -0.01
N THR A 89 0.19 -12.04 1.14
CA THR A 89 -0.07 -12.58 2.47
C THR A 89 -1.03 -11.65 3.20
N PHE A 90 -2.16 -12.19 3.64
CA PHE A 90 -3.18 -11.44 4.37
C PHE A 90 -3.14 -11.79 5.86
N ARG A 91 -3.31 -10.77 6.70
CA ARG A 91 -3.33 -10.89 8.17
C ARG A 91 -4.41 -10.00 8.75
N VAL A 92 -5.04 -10.45 9.82
CA VAL A 92 -5.98 -9.63 10.60
C VAL A 92 -5.33 -9.21 11.90
N ILE A 93 -5.36 -7.92 12.20
CA ILE A 93 -4.85 -7.33 13.44
C ILE A 93 -6.02 -7.17 14.42
N ASP A 94 -5.85 -7.65 15.66
CA ASP A 94 -6.79 -7.50 16.77
C ASP A 94 -6.75 -6.07 17.33
N LYS A 95 -7.28 -5.13 16.54
CA LYS A 95 -7.48 -3.73 16.90
C LYS A 95 -8.85 -3.27 16.42
N GLU A 96 -9.52 -2.49 17.28
CA GLU A 96 -10.83 -1.91 16.99
C GLU A 96 -10.77 -0.73 16.01
N ASP A 97 -9.58 -0.23 15.68
CA ASP A 97 -9.45 0.85 14.70
C ASP A 97 -9.93 0.38 13.33
N ILE A 98 -10.59 1.28 12.60
CA ILE A 98 -11.04 1.02 11.23
C ILE A 98 -9.86 1.34 10.32
N ASN A 99 -9.07 0.30 9.99
CA ASN A 99 -7.96 0.44 9.06
C ASN A 99 -7.56 -0.84 8.31
N ALA A 100 -6.84 -0.65 7.21
CA ALA A 100 -6.05 -1.66 6.53
C ALA A 100 -4.80 -1.00 5.96
N PHE A 101 -3.77 -1.78 5.68
CA PHE A 101 -2.59 -1.28 4.99
C PHE A 101 -1.82 -2.39 4.28
N ALA A 102 -1.15 -2.02 3.18
CA ALA A 102 -0.17 -2.85 2.51
C ALA A 102 1.28 -2.44 2.80
N LEU A 103 2.14 -3.44 3.02
CA LEU A 103 3.58 -3.29 3.02
C LEU A 103 4.16 -3.68 1.65
N PRO A 104 5.41 -3.25 1.35
CA PRO A 104 6.14 -3.75 0.20
C PRO A 104 6.10 -5.28 0.09
N GLY A 105 6.11 -5.82 -1.12
CA GLY A 105 6.25 -7.27 -1.31
C GLY A 105 5.03 -8.12 -0.92
N GLY A 106 3.83 -7.53 -0.87
CA GLY A 106 2.57 -8.27 -0.85
C GLY A 106 2.00 -8.61 0.52
N TYR A 107 2.47 -7.99 1.60
CA TYR A 107 1.85 -8.19 2.92
C TYR A 107 0.72 -7.17 3.10
N VAL A 108 -0.50 -7.65 3.35
CA VAL A 108 -1.68 -6.82 3.57
C VAL A 108 -2.23 -7.12 4.96
N PHE A 109 -2.39 -6.09 5.78
CA PHE A 109 -2.93 -6.17 7.12
C PHE A 109 -4.29 -5.47 7.15
N VAL A 110 -5.28 -6.13 7.73
CA VAL A 110 -6.64 -5.60 7.91
C VAL A 110 -6.94 -5.57 9.40
N PHE A 111 -7.51 -4.49 9.92
CA PHE A 111 -7.85 -4.40 11.33
C PHE A 111 -9.22 -5.02 11.55
N LYS A 112 -9.38 -5.73 12.66
CA LYS A 112 -10.65 -6.30 13.10
C LYS A 112 -11.79 -5.28 13.07
N GLY A 113 -11.54 -4.06 13.56
CA GLY A 113 -12.53 -2.98 13.56
C GLY A 113 -13.06 -2.63 12.16
N LEU A 114 -12.24 -2.78 11.12
CA LEU A 114 -12.70 -2.61 9.74
C LEU A 114 -13.56 -3.80 9.29
N VAL A 115 -13.15 -5.03 9.58
CA VAL A 115 -13.91 -6.25 9.27
C VAL A 115 -15.29 -6.23 9.93
N ASP A 116 -15.38 -5.73 11.16
CA ASP A 116 -16.63 -5.63 11.92
C ASP A 116 -17.52 -4.47 11.43
N LYS A 117 -16.93 -3.43 10.81
CA LYS A 117 -17.66 -2.24 10.34
C LYS A 117 -18.30 -2.41 8.97
N VAL A 118 -17.67 -3.20 8.10
CA VAL A 118 -18.20 -3.48 6.75
C VAL A 118 -19.44 -4.36 6.85
N SER A 119 -20.44 -4.07 6.03
CA SER A 119 -21.74 -4.78 6.06
C SER A 119 -21.80 -5.94 5.08
N LYS A 120 -20.91 -5.96 4.08
CA LYS A 120 -20.87 -6.94 3.00
C LYS A 120 -19.44 -7.25 2.60
N ASP A 121 -19.24 -8.43 2.00
CA ASP A 121 -17.94 -8.82 1.44
C ASP A 121 -17.48 -7.90 0.32
N ASP A 122 -18.38 -7.25 -0.42
CA ASP A 122 -18.00 -6.26 -1.45
C ASP A 122 -17.20 -5.09 -0.86
N GLU A 123 -17.55 -4.60 0.34
CA GLU A 123 -16.84 -3.50 0.99
C GLU A 123 -15.48 -3.94 1.56
N LEU A 124 -15.41 -5.19 2.06
CA LEU A 124 -14.16 -5.80 2.48
C LEU A 124 -13.24 -6.05 1.26
N ALA A 125 -13.80 -6.52 0.16
CA ALA A 125 -13.12 -6.66 -1.11
C ALA A 125 -12.63 -5.30 -1.62
N ALA A 126 -13.42 -4.24 -1.46
CA ALA A 126 -13.05 -2.90 -1.90
C ALA A 126 -11.80 -2.38 -1.20
N VAL A 127 -11.71 -2.50 0.13
CA VAL A 127 -10.49 -2.10 0.85
C VAL A 127 -9.30 -2.99 0.48
N ILE A 128 -9.50 -4.31 0.37
CA ILE A 128 -8.41 -5.23 0.02
C ILE A 128 -7.90 -4.96 -1.40
N ALA A 129 -8.79 -4.67 -2.35
CA ALA A 129 -8.43 -4.33 -3.72
C ALA A 129 -7.63 -3.02 -3.79
N HIS A 130 -8.00 -2.03 -2.97
CA HIS A 130 -7.24 -0.78 -2.83
C HIS A 130 -5.83 -1.03 -2.31
N GLU A 131 -5.68 -1.82 -1.24
CA GLU A 131 -4.37 -2.18 -0.69
C GLU A 131 -3.51 -2.98 -1.68
N ILE A 132 -4.11 -3.94 -2.40
CA ILE A 132 -3.43 -4.67 -3.47
C ILE A 132 -2.98 -3.71 -4.58
N ALA A 133 -3.80 -2.72 -4.94
CA ALA A 133 -3.43 -1.74 -5.94
C ALA A 133 -2.19 -0.91 -5.55
N HIS A 134 -2.02 -0.58 -4.26
CA HIS A 134 -0.78 0.05 -3.78
C HIS A 134 0.45 -0.85 -3.95
N VAL A 135 0.31 -2.16 -3.73
CA VAL A 135 1.39 -3.15 -3.97
C VAL A 135 1.68 -3.28 -5.47
N VAL A 136 0.65 -3.36 -6.30
CA VAL A 136 0.79 -3.45 -7.76
C VAL A 136 1.52 -2.23 -8.31
N ALA A 137 1.12 -1.04 -7.89
CA ALA A 137 1.73 0.21 -8.34
C ALA A 137 3.07 0.55 -7.67
N ARG A 138 3.48 -0.25 -6.67
CA ARG A 138 4.71 -0.10 -5.88
C ARG A 138 4.80 1.25 -5.19
N HIS A 139 3.67 1.82 -4.75
CA HIS A 139 3.59 3.17 -4.20
C HIS A 139 4.51 3.37 -2.98
N SER A 140 4.58 2.38 -2.07
CA SER A 140 5.48 2.43 -0.92
C SER A 140 6.96 2.48 -1.31
N ILE A 141 7.37 1.77 -2.36
CA ILE A 141 8.75 1.82 -2.89
C ILE A 141 9.02 3.13 -3.62
N LYS A 142 8.10 3.63 -4.44
CA LYS A 142 8.23 4.95 -5.08
C LYS A 142 8.42 6.05 -4.04
N ARG A 143 7.63 6.02 -2.98
CA ARG A 143 7.73 6.96 -1.85
C ARG A 143 9.06 6.83 -1.13
N LEU A 144 9.50 5.59 -0.87
CA LEU A 144 10.79 5.32 -0.25
C LEU A 144 11.97 5.84 -1.08
N GLN A 145 11.87 5.75 -2.40
CA GLN A 145 12.86 6.30 -3.31
C GLN A 145 12.83 7.83 -3.38
N GLY A 146 11.65 8.43 -3.21
CA GLY A 146 11.46 9.88 -3.15
C GLY A 146 11.93 10.51 -1.83
N SER A 147 11.91 9.77 -0.71
CA SER A 147 12.53 10.19 0.55
C SER A 147 14.06 10.13 0.42
N VAL A 148 14.64 11.29 0.13
CA VAL A 148 16.06 11.55 -0.21
C VAL A 148 17.03 10.67 0.60
N GLY A 149 17.70 9.73 -0.09
CA GLY A 149 19.04 9.15 0.19
C GLY A 149 19.33 8.53 1.57
N TYR A 150 19.12 9.28 2.65
CA TYR A 150 19.39 8.89 4.03
C TYR A 150 18.53 7.70 4.50
N ASP A 151 17.25 7.67 4.14
CA ASP A 151 16.34 6.58 4.50
C ASP A 151 16.59 5.32 3.65
N ILE A 152 16.89 5.48 2.36
CA ILE A 152 17.30 4.37 1.48
C ILE A 152 18.60 3.73 2.00
N LEU A 153 19.58 4.54 2.44
CA LEU A 153 20.83 4.04 3.00
C LEU A 153 20.61 3.29 4.32
N ARG A 154 19.74 3.79 5.20
CA ARG A 154 19.32 3.08 6.41
C ARG A 154 18.67 1.75 6.09
N ILE A 155 17.75 1.72 5.12
CA ILE A 155 17.04 0.50 4.73
C ILE A 155 17.99 -0.50 4.10
N LEU A 156 18.92 -0.05 3.25
CA LEU A 156 19.98 -0.90 2.72
C LEU A 156 20.87 -1.44 3.85
N MET A 157 21.22 -0.64 4.86
CA MET A 157 22.01 -1.11 6.01
C MET A 157 21.25 -2.14 6.89
N VAL A 158 19.93 -2.03 6.97
CA VAL A 158 19.04 -3.00 7.64
C VAL A 158 18.92 -4.28 6.82
N VAL A 159 18.66 -4.18 5.51
CA VAL A 159 18.46 -5.31 4.59
C VAL A 159 19.75 -6.08 4.32
N THR A 160 20.90 -5.40 4.27
CA THR A 160 22.23 -6.03 4.09
C THR A 160 22.84 -6.55 5.40
N GLY A 161 22.20 -6.30 6.55
CA GLY A 161 22.71 -6.71 7.86
C GLY A 161 23.96 -5.96 8.32
N ALA A 162 24.38 -4.90 7.62
CA ALA A 162 25.54 -4.08 7.96
C ALA A 162 25.33 -3.23 9.24
N GLY A 163 24.08 -3.03 9.67
CA GLY A 163 23.72 -2.27 10.89
C GLY A 163 22.92 -3.11 11.90
N ARG A 164 23.54 -4.13 12.52
CA ARG A 164 22.85 -5.06 13.45
C ARG A 164 22.24 -4.42 14.71
N GLN A 165 22.58 -3.17 15.04
CA GLN A 165 22.09 -2.49 16.23
C GLN A 165 20.88 -1.57 15.94
N ASP A 166 20.74 -1.06 14.72
CA ASP A 166 19.64 -0.16 14.31
C ASP A 166 18.50 -0.89 13.57
N ALA A 167 18.75 -2.09 13.01
CA ALA A 167 17.74 -2.93 12.35
C ALA A 167 16.55 -3.33 13.24
N ARG A 168 16.67 -3.16 14.56
CA ARG A 168 15.60 -3.48 15.54
C ARG A 168 14.67 -2.30 15.82
N ARG A 169 14.88 -1.13 15.22
CA ARG A 169 14.03 0.06 15.36
C ARG A 169 13.43 0.46 14.02
N ILE A 170 12.77 -0.49 13.35
CA ILE A 170 11.67 -0.12 12.46
C ILE A 170 10.49 0.20 13.38
N ASP A 171 10.51 1.41 13.94
CA ASP A 171 9.43 1.89 14.80
C ASP A 171 8.14 2.03 13.98
N SER A 172 6.98 1.97 14.64
CA SER A 172 5.65 2.16 14.03
C SER A 172 5.54 3.46 13.22
N ALA A 173 6.35 4.47 13.52
CA ALA A 173 6.53 5.69 12.75
C ALA A 173 7.05 5.46 11.32
N PHE A 174 7.89 4.44 11.09
CA PHE A 174 8.39 4.09 9.77
C PHE A 174 7.30 3.49 8.88
N GLY A 175 6.41 2.68 9.46
CA GLY A 175 5.21 2.21 8.76
C GLY A 175 4.35 3.38 8.31
N GLN A 176 4.08 4.35 9.19
CA GLN A 176 3.32 5.54 8.82
C GLN A 176 4.01 6.39 7.74
N LEU A 177 5.35 6.47 7.78
CA LEU A 177 6.12 7.25 6.81
C LEU A 177 5.98 6.72 5.38
N ILE A 178 5.90 5.41 5.17
CA ILE A 178 5.80 4.79 3.84
C ILE A 178 4.36 4.66 3.32
N MET A 179 3.35 4.98 4.14
CA MET A 179 1.91 4.80 3.86
C MET A 179 1.13 6.11 3.69
N ALA A 180 1.79 7.27 3.65
CA ALA A 180 1.14 8.53 3.30
C ALA A 180 1.18 8.71 1.78
N TYR A 181 0.13 8.35 1.06
CA TYR A 181 0.15 8.37 -0.40
C TYR A 181 -0.21 9.75 -0.99
N SER A 182 0.31 10.04 -2.18
CA SER A 182 -0.08 11.26 -2.90
C SER A 182 -1.53 11.14 -3.40
N ARG A 183 -2.11 12.26 -3.84
CA ARG A 183 -3.45 12.27 -4.44
C ARG A 183 -3.49 11.40 -5.69
N GLU A 184 -2.42 11.41 -6.46
CA GLU A 184 -2.27 10.66 -7.71
C GLU A 184 -2.13 9.15 -7.41
N ASP A 185 -1.40 8.78 -6.36
CA ASP A 185 -1.28 7.39 -5.92
C ASP A 185 -2.63 6.83 -5.47
N GLU A 186 -3.39 7.59 -4.68
CA GLU A 186 -4.73 7.20 -4.23
C GLU A 186 -5.71 7.05 -5.39
N ALA A 187 -5.71 8.00 -6.34
CA ALA A 187 -6.56 7.93 -7.52
C ALA A 187 -6.22 6.73 -8.44
N LEU A 188 -4.92 6.42 -8.57
CA LEU A 188 -4.48 5.24 -9.30
C LEU A 188 -4.90 3.95 -8.58
N ALA A 189 -4.75 3.92 -7.25
CA ALA A 189 -5.16 2.78 -6.44
C ALA A 189 -6.68 2.53 -6.54
N ASP A 190 -7.51 3.58 -6.47
CA ASP A 190 -8.95 3.49 -6.69
C ASP A 190 -9.31 2.92 -8.06
N LYS A 191 -8.67 3.43 -9.12
CA LYS A 191 -8.92 2.99 -10.49
C LYS A 191 -8.62 1.49 -10.66
N LEU A 192 -7.49 1.04 -10.13
CA LEU A 192 -7.10 -0.37 -10.17
C LEU A 192 -8.00 -1.22 -9.28
N ALA A 193 -8.38 -0.73 -8.09
CA ALA A 193 -9.32 -1.42 -7.22
C ALA A 193 -10.66 -1.67 -7.93
N ILE A 194 -11.22 -0.66 -8.60
CA ILE A 194 -12.43 -0.79 -9.42
C ILE A 194 -12.27 -1.87 -10.49
N LYS A 195 -11.14 -1.85 -11.23
CA LYS A 195 -10.83 -2.86 -12.24
C LYS A 195 -10.85 -4.27 -11.62
N TYR A 196 -10.12 -4.47 -10.53
CA TYR A 196 -9.98 -5.78 -9.91
C TYR A 196 -11.27 -6.27 -9.25
N LEU A 197 -12.08 -5.38 -8.68
CA LEU A 197 -13.41 -5.72 -8.15
C LEU A 197 -14.31 -6.23 -9.26
N LYS A 198 -14.38 -5.51 -10.40
CA LYS A 198 -15.15 -5.93 -11.58
C LYS A 198 -14.71 -7.31 -12.08
N GLU A 199 -13.41 -7.51 -12.25
CA GLU A 199 -12.85 -8.77 -12.74
C GLU A 199 -13.03 -9.94 -11.76
N ALA A 200 -12.97 -9.68 -10.45
CA ALA A 200 -13.22 -10.67 -9.41
C ALA A 200 -14.72 -10.90 -9.12
N GLY A 201 -15.63 -10.19 -9.79
CA GLY A 201 -17.07 -10.32 -9.64
C GLY A 201 -17.65 -9.73 -8.34
N TYR A 202 -17.00 -8.70 -7.78
CA TYR A 202 -17.53 -7.89 -6.68
C TYR A 202 -18.15 -6.60 -7.20
N ASP A 203 -19.02 -5.97 -6.40
CA ASP A 203 -19.60 -4.68 -6.75
C ASP A 203 -18.56 -3.55 -6.67
N PRO A 204 -18.18 -2.89 -7.79
CA PRO A 204 -17.21 -1.80 -7.76
C PRO A 204 -17.76 -0.53 -7.08
N TRP A 205 -19.08 -0.38 -6.92
CA TRP A 205 -19.66 0.71 -6.14
C TRP A 205 -19.39 0.59 -4.64
N ALA A 206 -18.93 -0.58 -4.18
CA ALA A 206 -18.56 -0.79 -2.79
C ALA A 206 -17.38 0.10 -2.34
N VAL A 207 -16.52 0.56 -3.27
CA VAL A 207 -15.48 1.55 -2.96
C VAL A 207 -16.11 2.86 -2.45
N VAL A 208 -17.18 3.34 -3.10
CA VAL A 208 -17.90 4.54 -2.68
C VAL A 208 -18.59 4.32 -1.33
N SER A 209 -19.22 3.16 -1.13
CA SER A 209 -19.87 2.80 0.15
C SER A 209 -18.87 2.80 1.30
N LEU A 210 -17.72 2.15 1.10
CA LEU A 210 -16.62 2.10 2.06
C LEU A 210 -16.11 3.50 2.39
N LEU A 211 -15.79 4.31 1.39
CA LEU A 211 -15.28 5.67 1.58
C LEU A 211 -16.24 6.56 2.38
N LYS A 212 -17.55 6.46 2.13
CA LYS A 212 -18.56 7.15 2.92
C LYS A 212 -18.59 6.68 4.37
N LYS A 213 -18.48 5.37 4.62
CA LYS A 213 -18.40 4.82 5.98
C LYS A 213 -17.15 5.28 6.73
N LEU A 214 -16.00 5.34 6.05
CA LEU A 214 -14.76 5.85 6.61
C LEU A 214 -14.88 7.34 6.94
N GLN A 215 -15.48 8.14 6.04
CA GLN A 215 -15.75 9.56 6.28
C GLN A 215 -16.66 9.77 7.49
N GLU A 216 -17.70 8.96 7.64
CA GLU A 216 -18.64 9.09 8.76
C GLU A 216 -18.02 8.61 10.09
N ALA A 217 -17.23 7.55 10.06
CA ALA A 217 -16.50 7.09 11.24
C ALA A 217 -15.52 8.15 11.76
N ASP A 218 -14.89 8.92 10.87
CA ASP A 218 -13.96 9.99 11.24
C ASP A 218 -14.65 11.18 11.93
N LYS A 219 -15.92 11.48 11.58
CA LYS A 219 -16.69 12.54 12.25
C LYS A 219 -17.04 12.20 13.70
N ILE A 220 -17.20 10.92 14.01
CA ILE A 220 -17.76 10.44 15.29
C ILE A 220 -16.66 9.99 16.27
N LEU A 221 -15.52 9.51 15.76
CA LEU A 221 -14.47 8.94 16.60
C LEU A 221 -13.49 10.02 17.11
N PRO A 222 -13.04 9.94 18.38
CA PRO A 222 -11.91 10.75 18.84
C PRO A 222 -10.69 10.50 17.96
N ILE A 223 -9.85 11.52 17.73
CA ILE A 223 -8.67 11.42 16.86
C ILE A 223 -7.79 10.24 17.29
N ARG A 224 -7.85 9.12 16.57
CA ARG A 224 -6.99 7.95 16.79
C ARG A 224 -5.81 7.98 15.81
N PRO A 225 -4.60 7.56 16.21
CA PRO A 225 -3.41 7.67 15.38
C PRO A 225 -3.42 6.80 14.11
N TYR A 226 -4.23 5.74 14.06
CA TYR A 226 -4.21 4.73 13.00
C TYR A 226 -5.52 4.62 12.19
N THR A 227 -6.26 5.71 11.99
CA THR A 227 -7.47 5.68 11.15
C THR A 227 -7.11 5.68 9.65
N SER A 228 -7.89 4.99 8.81
CA SER A 228 -7.69 4.98 7.35
C SER A 228 -7.64 6.36 6.72
N TYR A 229 -8.36 7.34 7.27
CA TYR A 229 -8.36 8.71 6.75
C TYR A 229 -6.99 9.40 6.81
N ARG A 230 -6.15 9.02 7.79
CA ARG A 230 -4.79 9.58 7.94
C ARG A 230 -3.78 8.94 7.00
N SER A 231 -3.92 7.66 6.70
CA SER A 231 -3.06 6.97 5.72
C SER A 231 -3.53 7.21 4.28
N HIS A 232 -4.84 7.31 4.06
CA HIS A 232 -5.48 7.45 2.74
C HIS A 232 -6.38 8.71 2.67
N PRO A 233 -5.80 9.89 2.42
CA PRO A 233 -6.53 11.16 2.40
C PRO A 233 -7.42 11.35 1.15
N TYR A 234 -8.04 12.54 1.04
CA TYR A 234 -8.79 13.03 -0.13
C TYR A 234 -10.10 12.31 -0.47
N VAL A 235 -10.80 11.78 0.54
CA VAL A 235 -12.03 10.98 0.39
C VAL A 235 -13.07 11.60 -0.55
N ALA A 236 -13.39 12.88 -0.41
CA ALA A 236 -14.41 13.53 -1.25
C ALA A 236 -14.01 13.57 -2.74
N ASP A 237 -12.74 13.87 -3.01
CA ASP A 237 -12.21 13.89 -4.37
C ASP A 237 -12.15 12.50 -4.99
N ARG A 238 -11.77 11.49 -4.19
CA ARG A 238 -11.76 10.08 -4.58
C ARG A 238 -13.16 9.59 -4.95
N ILE A 239 -14.17 9.86 -4.11
CA ILE A 239 -15.57 9.52 -4.40
C ILE A 239 -16.01 10.09 -5.75
N ARG A 240 -15.69 11.36 -6.02
CA ARG A 240 -16.00 12.00 -7.31
C ARG A 240 -15.32 11.29 -8.48
N MET A 241 -14.03 11.00 -8.37
CA MET A 241 -13.27 10.31 -9.42
C MET A 241 -13.81 8.90 -9.68
N ILE A 242 -14.15 8.16 -8.63
CA ILE A 242 -14.73 6.82 -8.73
C ILE A 242 -16.10 6.88 -9.44
N LYS A 243 -16.97 7.82 -9.06
CA LYS A 243 -18.25 8.01 -9.75
C LYS A 243 -18.05 8.27 -11.25
N GLN A 244 -17.14 9.18 -11.59
CA GLN A 244 -16.81 9.48 -12.97
C GLN A 244 -16.32 8.24 -13.74
N GLU A 245 -15.47 7.40 -13.13
CA GLU A 245 -14.97 6.16 -13.73
C GLU A 245 -16.08 5.09 -13.90
N LEU A 246 -17.05 5.05 -13.00
CA LEU A 246 -18.11 4.04 -13.01
C LEU A 246 -19.33 4.40 -13.88
N SER A 247 -19.79 5.65 -13.83
CA SER A 247 -21.00 6.10 -14.55
C SER A 247 -20.70 6.97 -15.77
N GLY A 248 -19.50 7.56 -15.87
CA GLY A 248 -19.22 8.60 -16.87
C GLY A 248 -19.90 9.94 -16.56
N GLU A 249 -20.66 10.04 -15.47
CA GLU A 249 -21.43 11.21 -15.06
C GLU A 249 -20.94 11.73 -13.70
N VAL A 250 -20.79 13.05 -13.59
CA VAL A 250 -20.44 13.72 -12.33
C VAL A 250 -21.59 14.67 -11.98
N ASP A 251 -22.19 14.50 -10.80
CA ASP A 251 -23.25 15.40 -10.31
C ASP A 251 -22.62 16.75 -9.90
N PHE A 252 -23.34 17.85 -10.10
CA PHE A 252 -22.97 19.16 -9.57
C PHE A 252 -22.65 19.13 -8.06
N ASN A 253 -23.36 18.31 -7.28
CA ASN A 253 -23.08 18.13 -5.85
C ASN A 253 -21.68 17.55 -5.58
N ASP A 254 -21.13 16.74 -6.49
CA ASP A 254 -19.78 16.19 -6.39
C ASP A 254 -18.70 17.26 -6.64
N TYR A 255 -19.02 18.35 -7.37
CA TYR A 255 -18.12 19.50 -7.57
C TYR A 255 -18.05 20.44 -6.37
N MET A 256 -19.15 20.56 -5.62
CA MET A 256 -19.25 21.54 -4.55
C MET A 256 -18.59 21.07 -3.23
N ASN A 257 -18.07 19.84 -3.18
CA ASN A 257 -17.60 19.19 -1.94
C ASN A 257 -18.61 19.31 -0.78
N LYS A 258 -19.90 19.51 -1.12
CA LYS A 258 -20.99 19.46 -0.17
C LYS A 258 -21.28 17.99 0.02
N GLY A 259 -20.52 17.38 0.95
CA GLY A 259 -20.92 16.12 1.54
C GLY A 259 -22.41 16.21 1.86
N ILE A 260 -23.15 15.24 1.36
CA ILE A 260 -24.59 15.09 1.52
C ILE A 260 -24.96 15.48 2.96
N GLU A 261 -25.84 16.49 3.08
CA GLU A 261 -26.44 16.93 4.35
C GLU A 261 -27.09 15.76 5.11
#